data_AF-A0A258X2B0-F1
#
_entry.id   AF-A0A258X2B0-F1
#
_cell.length_a   1.000
_cell.length_b   1.000
_cell.length_c   1.000
_cell.angle_alpha   90.00
_cell.angle_beta   90.00
_cell.angle_gamma   90.00
#
_symmetry.space_group_name_H-M   'P 1'
#
loop_
_entity.id
_entity.type
_entity.pdbx_description
1 polymer ?
#
loop_
_entity_poly.entity_id
_entity_poly.type
_entity_poly.pdbx_seq_one_letter_code
_entity_poly.pdbx_strand_id
1 'polypeptide(L)'
;MGTVLILIAIGLVFGLLVFFFCEEKSLKHANFSDITRLITEEVKVSDCIEKFHTLRYLAYYFAIMFVFDVLIADFIYLPHGFGLLEITLYTFVTSLIGSGVILLVKWTYQPVIKLISSFLFGSIFMAASGLAFTFTYLING
;
A
#
# COMPACT_ATOMS: atom_id res chain seq x y z
N MET A 1 -10.84 -20.03 -8.14
CA MET A 1 -9.73 -19.91 -7.17
C MET A 1 -8.39 -19.51 -7.82
N GLY A 2 -7.95 -20.13 -8.93
CA GLY A 2 -6.67 -19.75 -9.56
C GLY A 2 -6.59 -18.30 -10.06
N THR A 3 -7.69 -17.76 -10.57
CA THR A 3 -7.82 -16.35 -11.03
C THR A 3 -7.64 -15.34 -9.89
N VAL A 4 -8.21 -15.59 -8.71
CA VAL A 4 -8.05 -14.75 -7.51
C VAL A 4 -6.59 -14.75 -7.03
N LEU A 5 -5.91 -15.89 -7.13
CA LEU A 5 -4.50 -16.02 -6.77
C LEU A 5 -3.58 -15.19 -7.69
N ILE A 6 -3.89 -15.17 -8.98
CA ILE A 6 -3.20 -14.34 -9.97
C ILE A 6 -3.47 -12.85 -9.69
N LEU A 7 -4.71 -12.48 -9.37
CA LEU A 7 -5.06 -11.12 -8.98
C LEU A 7 -4.30 -10.65 -7.74
N ILE A 8 -4.23 -11.50 -6.70
CA ILE A 8 -3.44 -11.23 -5.49
C ILE A 8 -1.97 -10.99 -5.86
N ALA A 9 -1.38 -11.85 -6.70
CA ALA A 9 0.00 -11.68 -7.11
C ALA A 9 0.24 -10.37 -7.88
N ILE A 10 -0.67 -10.01 -8.79
CA ILE A 10 -0.59 -8.76 -9.56
C ILE A 10 -0.77 -7.55 -8.63
N GLY A 11 -1.80 -7.55 -7.79
CA GLY A 11 -2.06 -6.48 -6.83
C GLY A 11 -0.91 -6.30 -5.84
N LEU A 12 -0.27 -7.39 -5.43
CA LEU A 12 0.89 -7.37 -4.54
C LEU A 12 2.11 -6.75 -5.22
N VAL A 13 2.47 -7.21 -6.43
CA VAL A 13 3.64 -6.70 -7.15
C VAL A 13 3.43 -5.23 -7.52
N PHE A 14 2.25 -4.88 -8.05
CA PHE A 14 1.92 -3.51 -8.41
C PHE A 14 1.91 -2.60 -7.17
N GLY A 15 1.22 -3.00 -6.11
CA GLY A 15 1.17 -2.25 -4.85
C GLY A 15 2.55 -2.01 -4.26
N LEU A 16 3.42 -3.03 -4.22
CA LEU A 16 4.79 -2.90 -3.73
C LEU A 16 5.62 -1.94 -4.60
N LEU A 17 5.52 -2.03 -5.93
CA LEU A 17 6.24 -1.15 -6.84
C LEU A 17 5.83 0.32 -6.64
N VAL A 18 4.53 0.61 -6.58
CA VAL A 18 4.03 1.97 -6.38
C VAL A 18 4.42 2.48 -4.99
N PHE A 19 4.34 1.62 -3.96
CA PHE A 19 4.73 1.98 -2.61
C PHE A 19 6.21 2.32 -2.51
N PHE A 20 7.11 1.47 -3.03
CA PHE A 20 8.54 1.74 -3.03
C PHE A 20 8.88 3.00 -3.84
N PHE A 21 8.20 3.25 -4.95
CA PHE A 21 8.42 4.47 -5.73
C PHE A 21 7.97 5.74 -5.00
N CYS A 22 6.80 5.71 -4.36
CA CYS A 22 6.32 6.81 -3.51
C CYS A 22 7.25 7.04 -2.31
N GLU A 23 7.73 5.96 -1.71
CA GLU A 23 8.64 6.02 -0.58
C GLU A 23 10.03 6.56 -0.97
N GLU A 24 10.59 6.12 -2.08
CA GLU A 24 11.87 6.62 -2.59
C GLU A 24 11.79 8.12 -2.91
N LYS A 25 10.68 8.57 -3.50
CA LYS A 25 10.43 10.00 -3.74
C LYS A 25 10.24 10.79 -2.45
N SER A 26 9.55 10.23 -1.47
CA SER A 26 9.40 10.80 -0.12
C SER A 26 10.77 10.98 0.54
N LEU A 27 11.62 9.95 0.49
CA LEU A 27 12.97 9.97 1.06
C LEU A 27 13.92 10.91 0.32
N LYS A 28 13.84 11.02 -1.02
CA LYS A 28 14.65 11.97 -1.80
C LYS A 28 14.25 13.43 -1.58
N HIS A 29 13.02 13.69 -1.16
CA HIS A 29 12.56 15.03 -0.78
C HIS A 29 13.00 15.43 0.63
N ALA A 30 13.29 14.46 1.50
CA ALA A 30 13.93 14.73 2.77
C ALA A 30 15.45 14.80 2.58
N ASN A 31 16.07 15.87 3.08
CA ASN A 31 17.50 16.12 2.88
C ASN A 31 18.35 14.90 3.32
N PHE A 32 19.37 14.56 2.52
CA PHE A 32 20.26 13.40 2.73
C PHE A 32 20.95 13.35 4.12
N SER A 33 21.04 14.48 4.85
CA SER A 33 21.53 14.48 6.24
C SER A 33 20.57 13.77 7.21
N ASP A 34 19.26 13.83 6.96
CA ASP A 34 18.24 13.22 7.81
C ASP A 34 18.13 11.70 7.61
N ILE A 35 18.48 11.19 6.41
CA ILE A 35 18.56 9.74 6.14
C ILE A 35 19.68 9.10 6.97
N THR A 36 20.80 9.80 7.14
CA THR A 36 21.91 9.34 7.99
C THR A 36 21.51 9.36 9.47
N ARG A 37 20.72 10.36 9.91
CA ARG A 37 20.14 10.38 11.28
C ARG A 37 19.12 9.27 11.50
N LEU A 38 18.28 8.92 10.52
CA LEU A 38 17.31 7.82 10.61
C LEU A 38 17.96 6.43 10.84
N ILE A 39 19.23 6.28 10.44
CA ILE A 39 20.01 5.05 10.65
C ILE A 39 20.74 5.08 12.01
N THR A 40 21.01 6.27 12.56
CA THR A 40 21.98 6.46 13.66
C THR A 40 21.38 6.99 14.98
N GLU A 41 20.25 7.73 14.94
CA GLU A 41 19.58 8.33 16.10
C GLU A 41 18.10 7.96 16.16
N GLU A 42 17.55 7.67 17.35
CA GLU A 42 16.12 7.42 17.55
C GLU A 42 15.29 8.67 17.21
N VAL A 43 14.71 8.71 15.99
CA VAL A 43 13.89 9.84 15.54
C VAL A 43 12.46 9.68 16.03
N LYS A 44 11.88 10.74 16.62
CA LYS A 44 10.46 10.76 17.02
C LYS A 44 9.55 10.65 15.79
N VAL A 45 8.50 9.84 15.92
CA VAL A 45 7.52 9.55 14.86
C VAL A 45 6.82 10.81 14.33
N SER A 46 6.57 11.80 15.21
CA SER A 46 5.97 13.09 14.85
C SER A 46 6.78 13.83 13.78
N ASP A 47 8.11 13.87 13.97
CA ASP A 47 9.02 14.58 13.09
C ASP A 47 9.13 13.87 11.74
N CYS A 48 8.93 12.54 11.72
CA CYS A 48 8.99 11.73 10.51
C CYS A 48 7.75 11.90 9.62
N ILE A 49 6.60 12.27 10.16
CA ILE A 49 5.36 12.52 9.41
C ILE A 49 5.37 13.94 8.82
N GLU A 50 5.84 14.91 9.60
CA GLU A 50 5.79 16.34 9.25
C GLU A 50 6.96 16.75 8.32
N LYS A 51 8.18 16.22 8.53
CA LYS A 51 9.35 16.59 7.70
C LYS A 51 9.44 15.89 6.34
N PHE A 52 8.85 14.70 6.18
CA PHE A 52 9.03 13.90 4.97
C PHE A 52 7.93 14.08 3.92
N HIS A 53 7.01 15.05 4.10
CA HIS A 53 5.81 15.17 3.24
C HIS A 53 5.07 13.84 3.07
N THR A 54 5.17 12.95 4.06
CA THR A 54 4.76 11.56 3.99
C THR A 54 3.30 11.47 3.58
N LEU A 55 2.45 12.35 4.14
CA LEU A 55 1.02 12.46 3.82
C LEU A 55 0.73 12.70 2.33
N ARG A 56 1.56 13.48 1.62
CA ARG A 56 1.33 13.80 0.20
C ARG A 56 1.62 12.59 -0.69
N TYR A 57 2.74 11.90 -0.44
CA TYR A 57 3.08 10.67 -1.16
C TYR A 57 2.16 9.50 -0.79
N LEU A 58 1.64 9.51 0.44
CA LEU A 58 0.60 8.61 0.90
C LEU A 58 -0.71 8.79 0.13
N ALA A 59 -1.13 10.04 -0.08
CA ALA A 59 -2.32 10.36 -0.86
C ALA A 59 -2.15 9.96 -2.34
N TYR A 60 -0.95 10.13 -2.91
CA TYR A 60 -0.66 9.61 -4.26
C TYR A 60 -0.73 8.09 -4.32
N TYR A 61 -0.18 7.39 -3.33
CA TYR A 61 -0.30 5.93 -3.25
C TYR A 61 -1.76 5.48 -3.16
N PHE A 62 -2.55 6.11 -2.29
CA PHE A 62 -3.99 5.85 -2.19
C PHE A 62 -4.71 6.06 -3.52
N ALA A 63 -4.48 7.20 -4.20
CA ALA A 63 -5.16 7.51 -5.46
C ALA A 63 -4.81 6.51 -6.58
N ILE A 64 -3.55 6.12 -6.71
CA ILE A 64 -3.11 5.15 -7.72
C ILE A 64 -3.72 3.78 -7.44
N MET A 65 -3.68 3.33 -6.17
CA MET A 65 -4.26 2.04 -5.78
C MET A 65 -5.77 2.03 -5.94
N PHE A 66 -6.46 3.11 -5.59
CA PHE A 66 -7.90 3.24 -5.77
C PHE A 66 -8.30 3.08 -7.23
N VAL A 67 -7.65 3.80 -8.15
CA VAL A 67 -7.94 3.68 -9.59
C VAL A 67 -7.67 2.27 -10.09
N PHE A 68 -6.57 1.67 -9.64
CA PHE A 68 -6.21 0.30 -10.01
C PHE A 68 -7.26 -0.73 -9.52
N ASP A 69 -7.69 -0.61 -8.26
CA ASP A 69 -8.69 -1.50 -7.68
C ASP A 69 -10.08 -1.29 -8.30
N VAL A 70 -10.44 -0.08 -8.71
CA VAL A 70 -11.69 0.18 -9.49
C VAL A 70 -11.65 -0.55 -10.82
N LEU A 71 -10.52 -0.49 -11.54
CA LEU A 71 -10.37 -1.21 -12.81
C LEU A 71 -10.47 -2.73 -12.61
N ILE A 72 -9.85 -3.27 -11.56
CA ILE A 72 -9.97 -4.69 -11.23
C ILE A 72 -11.42 -5.05 -10.86
N ALA A 73 -12.08 -4.20 -10.09
CA ALA A 73 -13.46 -4.41 -9.69
C ALA A 73 -14.41 -4.50 -10.90
N ASP A 74 -14.27 -3.54 -11.82
CA ASP A 74 -15.13 -3.39 -13.00
C ASP A 74 -14.87 -4.44 -14.08
N PHE A 75 -13.59 -4.69 -14.43
CA PHE A 75 -13.24 -5.59 -15.53
C PHE A 75 -13.15 -7.06 -15.14
N ILE A 76 -12.93 -7.37 -13.86
CA ILE A 76 -12.62 -8.74 -13.43
C ILE A 76 -13.63 -9.23 -12.40
N TYR A 77 -13.86 -8.49 -11.31
CA TYR A 77 -14.72 -9.00 -10.23
C TYR A 77 -16.20 -9.06 -10.57
N LEU A 78 -16.77 -7.98 -11.12
CA LEU A 78 -18.18 -7.97 -11.53
C LEU A 78 -18.49 -9.00 -12.64
N PRO A 79 -17.72 -9.06 -13.75
CA PRO A 79 -18.03 -9.96 -14.86
C PRO A 79 -17.89 -11.44 -14.52
N HIS A 80 -17.01 -11.78 -13.57
CA HIS A 80 -16.82 -13.17 -13.12
C HIS A 80 -17.73 -13.57 -11.96
N GLY A 81 -18.56 -12.65 -11.45
CA GLY A 81 -19.48 -12.92 -10.35
C GLY A 81 -18.79 -13.28 -9.04
N PHE A 82 -17.58 -12.75 -8.79
CA PHE A 82 -16.88 -13.01 -7.54
C PHE A 82 -17.62 -12.40 -6.35
N GLY A 83 -17.67 -13.14 -5.25
CA GLY A 83 -18.38 -12.74 -4.05
C GLY A 83 -17.54 -11.89 -3.10
N LEU A 84 -18.17 -11.51 -1.98
CA LEU A 84 -17.52 -10.74 -0.91
C LEU A 84 -16.30 -11.46 -0.33
N LEU A 85 -16.29 -12.79 -0.34
CA LEU A 85 -15.20 -13.62 0.18
C LEU A 85 -13.92 -13.45 -0.66
N GLU A 86 -14.04 -13.48 -1.98
CA GLU A 86 -12.91 -13.30 -2.89
C GLU A 86 -12.35 -11.88 -2.86
N ILE A 87 -13.22 -10.88 -2.66
CA ILE A 87 -12.82 -9.48 -2.50
C ILE A 87 -12.04 -9.32 -1.20
N THR A 88 -12.58 -9.87 -0.10
CA THR A 88 -11.93 -9.81 1.21
C THR A 88 -10.60 -10.52 1.20
N LEU A 89 -10.51 -11.69 0.54
CA LEU A 89 -9.24 -12.41 0.38
C LEU A 89 -8.24 -11.60 -0.43
N TYR A 90 -8.63 -10.99 -1.55
CA TYR A 90 -7.72 -10.13 -2.31
C TYR A 90 -7.20 -8.96 -1.47
N THR A 91 -8.10 -8.25 -0.79
CA THR A 91 -7.73 -7.10 0.03
C THR A 91 -6.82 -7.48 1.20
N PHE A 92 -7.19 -8.49 1.99
CA PHE A 92 -6.45 -8.88 3.19
C PHE A 92 -5.15 -9.63 2.89
N VAL A 93 -5.16 -10.57 1.95
CA VAL A 93 -3.96 -11.36 1.65
C VAL A 93 -2.91 -10.48 1.01
N THR A 94 -3.31 -9.60 0.08
CA THR A 94 -2.38 -8.67 -0.56
C THR A 94 -1.80 -7.67 0.43
N SER A 95 -2.63 -7.11 1.33
CA SER A 95 -2.16 -6.18 2.36
C SER A 95 -1.20 -6.86 3.34
N LEU A 96 -1.54 -8.05 3.83
CA LEU A 96 -0.76 -8.76 4.85
C LEU A 96 0.58 -9.24 4.28
N ILE A 97 0.60 -9.85 3.09
CA ILE A 97 1.84 -10.30 2.48
C ILE A 97 2.70 -9.09 2.08
N GLY A 98 2.11 -8.06 1.47
CA GLY A 98 2.88 -6.86 1.08
C GLY A 98 3.48 -6.12 2.28
N SER A 99 2.74 -5.97 3.38
CA SER A 99 3.26 -5.48 4.66
C SER A 99 4.42 -6.35 5.17
N GLY A 100 4.27 -7.67 5.13
CA GLY A 100 5.32 -8.63 5.50
C GLY A 100 6.59 -8.48 4.65
N VAL A 101 6.44 -8.28 3.34
CA VAL A 101 7.57 -8.05 2.41
C VAL A 101 8.30 -6.75 2.76
N ILE A 102 7.59 -5.67 3.05
CA ILE A 102 8.20 -4.39 3.47
C ILE A 102 8.99 -4.55 4.77
N LEU A 103 8.46 -5.34 5.71
CA LEU A 103 9.21 -5.68 6.91
C LEU A 103 10.50 -6.44 6.56
N LEU A 104 10.47 -7.41 5.65
CA LEU A 104 11.68 -8.17 5.31
C LEU A 104 12.73 -7.33 4.56
N VAL A 105 12.30 -6.48 3.63
CA VAL A 105 13.18 -5.67 2.78
C VAL A 105 13.92 -4.59 3.57
N LYS A 106 13.27 -3.96 4.56
CA LYS A 106 13.85 -2.86 5.35
C LYS A 106 14.67 -3.33 6.57
N TRP A 107 15.58 -4.26 6.38
CA TRP A 107 16.37 -4.82 7.49
C TRP A 107 17.33 -3.81 8.14
N THR A 108 17.77 -2.79 7.40
CA THR A 108 18.78 -1.82 7.85
C THR A 108 18.21 -0.56 8.54
N TYR A 109 16.89 -0.39 8.55
CA TYR A 109 16.22 0.75 9.17
C TYR A 109 15.78 0.44 10.61
N GLN A 110 15.58 1.48 11.41
CA GLN A 110 15.05 1.33 12.77
C GLN A 110 13.70 0.58 12.78
N PRO A 111 13.47 -0.27 13.79
CA PRO A 111 12.29 -1.12 13.86
C PRO A 111 10.96 -0.34 13.89
N VAL A 112 10.94 0.86 14.47
CA VAL A 112 9.75 1.72 14.54
C VAL A 112 9.32 2.22 13.17
N ILE A 113 10.25 2.73 12.36
CA ILE A 113 9.98 3.26 11.01
C ILE A 113 9.55 2.13 10.06
N LYS A 114 10.15 0.95 10.23
CA LYS A 114 9.78 -0.27 9.53
C LYS A 114 8.34 -0.70 9.82
N LEU A 115 7.95 -0.70 11.10
CA LEU A 115 6.58 -1.03 11.51
C LEU A 115 5.57 -0.05 10.93
N ILE A 116 5.86 1.26 11.00
CA ILE A 116 4.99 2.32 10.46
C ILE A 116 4.83 2.19 8.94
N SER A 117 5.93 2.02 8.21
CA SER A 117 5.91 1.87 6.74
C SER A 117 5.10 0.62 6.32
N SER A 118 5.31 -0.51 7.00
CA SER A 118 4.52 -1.73 6.80
C SER A 118 3.03 -1.53 7.10
N PHE A 119 2.70 -0.83 8.19
CA PHE A 119 1.32 -0.54 8.57
C PHE A 119 0.65 0.41 7.59
N LEU A 120 1.36 1.44 7.12
CA LEU A 120 0.87 2.39 6.12
C LEU A 120 0.52 1.67 4.81
N PHE A 121 1.41 0.82 4.29
CA PHE A 121 1.12 0.03 3.10
C PHE A 121 -0.20 -0.75 3.23
N GLY A 122 -0.33 -1.53 4.30
CA GLY A 122 -1.48 -2.41 4.49
C GLY A 122 -2.79 -1.65 4.71
N SER A 123 -2.78 -0.66 5.61
CA SER A 123 -3.96 0.14 5.92
C SER A 123 -4.49 0.93 4.72
N ILE A 124 -3.61 1.50 3.90
CA ILE A 124 -4.01 2.30 2.74
C ILE A 124 -4.48 1.40 1.60
N PHE A 125 -3.80 0.28 1.37
CA PHE A 125 -4.25 -0.70 0.38
C PHE A 125 -5.66 -1.21 0.74
N MET A 126 -5.91 -1.51 2.02
CA MET A 126 -7.23 -1.94 2.48
C MET A 126 -8.29 -0.83 2.33
N ALA A 127 -7.95 0.42 2.67
CA ALA A 127 -8.86 1.54 2.50
C ALA A 127 -9.18 1.82 1.03
N ALA A 128 -8.16 1.80 0.16
CA ALA A 128 -8.30 2.03 -1.27
C ALA A 128 -9.15 0.95 -1.93
N SER A 129 -8.82 -0.33 -1.70
CA SER A 129 -9.59 -1.45 -2.24
C SER A 129 -11.02 -1.48 -1.70
N GLY A 130 -11.22 -1.33 -0.39
CA GLY A 130 -12.56 -1.32 0.21
C GLY A 130 -13.47 -0.23 -0.36
N LEU A 131 -12.94 0.98 -0.56
CA LEU A 131 -13.67 2.07 -1.22
C LEU A 131 -13.88 1.81 -2.71
N ALA A 132 -12.89 1.30 -3.43
CA ALA A 132 -12.97 1.01 -4.85
C ALA A 132 -14.03 -0.04 -5.16
N PHE A 133 -14.05 -1.15 -4.41
CA PHE A 133 -15.07 -2.18 -4.55
C PHE A 133 -16.45 -1.62 -4.19
N THR A 134 -16.58 -0.91 -3.07
CA THR A 134 -17.86 -0.31 -2.66
C THR A 134 -18.40 0.67 -3.72
N PHE A 135 -17.53 1.52 -4.27
CA PHE A 135 -17.88 2.47 -5.32
C PHE A 135 -18.34 1.74 -6.60
N THR A 136 -17.63 0.70 -7.00
CA THR A 136 -17.98 -0.08 -8.21
C THR A 136 -19.30 -0.82 -8.03
N TYR A 137 -19.55 -1.41 -6.86
CA TYR A 137 -20.84 -2.04 -6.54
C TYR A 137 -22.00 -1.04 -6.46
N LEU A 138 -21.76 0.20 -6.02
CA LEU A 138 -22.80 1.24 -5.99
C LEU A 138 -23.20 1.73 -7.39
N ILE A 139 -22.28 1.67 -8.36
CA ILE A 139 -22.53 2.16 -9.72
C ILE A 139 -23.09 1.06 -10.62
N ASN A 140 -22.58 -0.16 -10.49
CA ASN A 140 -22.86 -1.27 -11.41
C ASN A 140 -23.63 -2.43 -10.78
N GLY A 141 -23.87 -2.42 -9.46
CA GLY A 141 -24.70 -3.39 -8.75
C GLY A 141 -26.17 -2.97 -8.72
#